data_AF-A0A378FT77-F1
#
_entry.id   AF-A0A378FT77-F1
#
_cell.length_a   1.000
_cell.length_b   1.000
_cell.length_c   1.000
_cell.angle_alpha   90.00
_cell.angle_beta   90.00
_cell.angle_gamma   90.00
#
_symmetry.space_group_name_H-M   'P 1'
#
loop_
_entity.id
_entity.type
_entity.pdbx_description
1 polymer ?
#
loop_
_entity_poly.entity_id
_entity_poly.type
_entity_poly.pdbx_seq_one_letter_code
_entity_poly.pdbx_strand_id
1 'polypeptide(L)' 'MKKLSGGIRTALAQYRELAAFSQFASDLDDATRKQLDHGQKVTELLKQKQYAPMSVAQQSLVLFAAERVTWLM' A
#
# COMPACT_ATOMS: atom_id res chain seq x y z
N MET A 1 8.28 -12.74 6.64
CA MET A 1 8.46 -11.65 5.67
C MET A 1 8.18 -12.04 4.22
N LYS A 2 8.96 -12.91 3.55
CA LYS A 2 8.80 -13.22 2.10
C LYS A 2 7.36 -13.51 1.63
N LYS A 3 6.60 -14.32 2.38
CA LYS A 3 5.21 -14.66 2.07
C LYS A 3 4.26 -13.45 2.13
N LEU A 4 4.49 -12.55 3.09
CA LEU A 4 3.67 -11.35 3.33
C LEU A 4 4.07 -10.17 2.42
N SER A 5 5.33 -10.12 1.98
CA SER A 5 5.84 -9.01 1.16
C SER A 5 5.55 -9.14 -0.33
N GLY A 6 5.25 -10.36 -0.81
CA GLY A 6 5.06 -10.64 -2.24
C GLY A 6 3.90 -9.87 -2.86
N GLY A 7 2.69 -10.03 -2.28
CA GLY A 7 1.48 -9.36 -2.76
C GLY A 7 1.58 -7.84 -2.68
N ILE A 8 2.05 -7.31 -1.54
CA ILE A 8 2.20 -5.87 -1.32
C ILE A 8 3.20 -5.23 -2.30
N ARG A 9 4.31 -5.91 -2.60
CA ARG A 9 5.30 -5.40 -3.57
C ARG A 9 4.66 -5.21 -4.94
N THR A 10 3.90 -6.19 -5.42
CA THR A 10 3.21 -6.11 -6.71
C THR A 10 2.13 -5.02 -6.70
N ALA A 11 1.32 -4.96 -5.65
CA ALA A 11 0.26 -3.97 -5.51
C ALA A 11 0.82 -2.53 -5.48
N LEU A 12 1.91 -2.30 -4.75
CA LEU A 12 2.56 -0.98 -4.72
C LEU A 12 3.23 -0.61 -6.05
N ALA A 13 3.70 -1.58 -6.83
CA ALA A 13 4.21 -1.32 -8.18
C ALA A 13 3.09 -0.82 -9.09
N GLN A 14 1.95 -1.52 -9.12
CA GLN A 14 0.77 -1.12 -9.89
C GLN A 14 0.22 0.24 -9.43
N TYR A 15 0.16 0.48 -8.12
CA TYR A 15 -0.23 1.78 -7.57
C TYR A 15 0.65 2.92 -8.08
N ARG A 16 1.98 2.74 -8.13
CA ARG A 16 2.90 3.80 -8.59
C ARG A 16 2.70 4.12 -10.06
N GLU A 17 2.49 3.11 -10.89
CA GLU A 17 2.17 3.29 -12.31
C GLU A 17 0.85 4.05 -12.46
N LEU A 18 -0.21 3.57 -11.80
CA LEU A 18 -1.54 4.19 -11.84
C LEU A 18 -1.53 5.62 -11.31
N ALA A 19 -0.80 5.90 -10.23
CA ALA A 19 -0.68 7.23 -9.65
C ALA A 19 -0.02 8.20 -10.63
N ALA A 20 1.04 7.77 -11.32
CA ALA A 20 1.69 8.58 -12.35
C ALA A 20 0.74 8.88 -13.53
N PHE A 21 -0.01 7.88 -14.02
CA PHE A 21 -0.98 8.09 -15.10
C PHE A 21 -2.15 8.98 -14.69
N SER A 22 -2.63 8.82 -13.46
CA SER A 22 -3.77 9.57 -12.93
C SER A 22 -3.53 11.08 -12.82
N GLN A 23 -2.27 11.52 -12.76
CA GLN A 23 -1.91 12.94 -12.77
C GLN A 23 -2.26 13.63 -14.10
N PHE A 24 -2.44 12.87 -15.17
CA PHE A 24 -2.73 13.39 -16.51
C PHE A 24 -4.18 13.17 -16.95
N ALA A 25 -4.99 12.46 -16.16
CA ALA A 25 -6.38 12.15 -16.47
C ALA A 25 -7.33 12.98 -15.59
N SER A 26 -8.31 13.63 -16.19
CA SER A 26 -9.30 14.44 -15.48
C SER A 26 -10.41 13.61 -14.83
N ASP A 27 -10.80 12.51 -15.48
CA ASP A 27 -11.83 11.59 -14.99
C ASP A 27 -11.23 10.22 -14.73
N LEU A 28 -11.34 9.78 -13.48
CA LEU A 28 -10.98 8.45 -13.03
C LEU A 28 -12.26 7.73 -12.62
N ASP A 29 -12.42 6.51 -13.11
CA ASP A 29 -13.49 5.63 -12.69
C ASP A 29 -13.30 5.20 -11.22
N ASP A 30 -14.38 4.76 -10.59
CA ASP A 30 -14.39 4.43 -9.16
C ASP A 30 -13.43 3.30 -8.80
N ALA A 31 -13.17 2.36 -9.71
CA ALA A 31 -12.21 1.29 -9.49
C ALA A 31 -10.78 1.84 -9.39
N THR A 32 -10.39 2.72 -10.31
CA THR A 32 -9.09 3.41 -10.29
C THR A 32 -8.94 4.27 -9.04
N ARG A 33 -9.98 5.01 -8.65
CA ARG A 33 -9.97 5.83 -7.43
C ARG A 33 -9.74 4.98 -6.17
N LYS A 34 -10.43 3.85 -6.05
CA LYS A 34 -10.25 2.92 -4.92
C LYS A 34 -8.84 2.32 -4.88
N GLN A 35 -8.29 1.97 -6.05
CA GLN A 35 -6.94 1.42 -6.14
C GLN A 35 -5.88 2.45 -5.72
N LEU A 36 -6.06 3.72 -6.09
CA LEU A 36 -5.19 4.82 -5.68
C LEU A 36 -5.28 5.10 -4.17
N ASP A 37 -6.49 5.18 -3.62
CA ASP A 37 -6.69 5.39 -2.18
C ASP A 37 -6.08 4.26 -1.34
N HIS A 38 -6.30 3.01 -1.76
CA HIS A 38 -5.69 1.84 -1.14
C HIS A 38 -4.15 1.92 -1.17
N GLY A 39 -3.56 2.19 -2.34
CA GLY A 39 -2.11 2.29 -2.48
C GLY A 39 -1.50 3.44 -1.67
N GLN A 40 -2.21 4.56 -1.54
CA GLN A 40 -1.82 5.68 -0.69
C GLN A 40 -1.82 5.28 0.79
N LYS A 41 -2.90 4.66 1.28
CA LYS A 41 -3.02 4.17 2.68
C LYS A 41 -1.90 3.18 3.03
N VAL A 42 -1.64 2.21 2.15
CA VAL A 42 -0.56 1.23 2.36
C VAL A 42 0.80 1.91 2.37
N THR A 43 1.03 2.88 1.50
CA THR A 43 2.29 3.66 1.49
C THR A 43 2.49 4.44 2.79
N GLU A 44 1.43 5.04 3.33
CA GLU A 44 1.48 5.78 4.60
C GLU A 44 1.79 4.85 5.78
N LEU A 45 1.13 3.68 5.83
CA LEU A 45 1.29 2.68 6.88
C LEU A 45 2.73 2.14 6.97
N LEU A 46 3.46 2.11 5.84
CA LEU A 46 4.84 1.63 5.78
C LEU A 46 5.87 2.69 6.21
N LYS A 47 5.46 3.94 6.46
CA LYS A 47 6.38 4.97 6.95
C LYS A 47 6.79 4.67 8.40
N GLN A 48 8.07 4.83 8.68
CA GLN A 48 8.64 4.67 10.02
C GLN A 48 9.30 5.98 10.45
N LYS A 49 9.15 6.33 11.74
CA LYS A 49 9.88 7.45 12.32
C LYS A 49 11.36 7.13 12.37
N GLN A 50 12.19 8.15 12.21
CA GLN A 50 13.64 8.01 12.32
C GLN A 50 14.01 7.48 13.71
N TYR A 51 15.00 6.59 13.78
CA TYR A 51 15.48 5.93 15.01
C TYR A 51 14.43 5.12 15.79
N ALA A 52 13.31 4.77 15.16
CA ALA A 52 12.28 3.89 15.74
C ALA A 52 12.22 2.54 15.00
N PRO A 53 13.23 1.65 15.15
CA PRO A 53 13.22 0.37 14.49
C PRO A 53 12.09 -0.51 15.03
N MET A 54 11.34 -1.11 14.13
CA MET A 54 10.31 -2.09 14.47
C MET A 54 10.91 -3.49 14.53
N SER A 55 10.47 -4.31 15.49
CA SER A 55 10.86 -5.73 15.50
C SER A 55 10.28 -6.47 14.29
N VAL A 56 10.89 -7.60 13.89
CA VAL A 56 10.39 -8.40 12.77
C VAL A 56 8.94 -8.87 12.98
N ALA A 57 8.55 -9.13 14.24
CA ALA A 57 7.19 -9.49 14.59
C ALA A 57 6.21 -8.33 14.34
N GLN A 58 6.58 -7.12 14.78
CA GLN A 58 5.77 -5.92 14.54
C GLN A 58 5.68 -5.60 13.05
N GLN A 59 6.78 -5.67 12.31
CA GLN A 59 6.79 -5.47 10.86
C GLN A 59 5.88 -6.49 10.14
N SER A 60 5.93 -7.76 10.56
CA SER A 60 5.09 -8.82 10.00
C SER A 60 3.60 -8.56 10.25
N LEU A 61 3.25 -8.04 11.44
CA LEU A 61 1.87 -7.69 11.78
C LEU A 61 1.35 -6.53 10.93
N VAL A 62 2.16 -5.48 10.77
CA VAL A 62 1.85 -4.32 9.91
C VAL A 62 1.65 -4.78 8.46
N LEU A 63 2.54 -5.63 7.96
CA LEU A 63 2.47 -6.14 6.59
C LEU A 63 1.23 -7.03 6.38
N PHE A 64 0.89 -7.86 7.36
CA PHE A 64 -0.34 -8.66 7.34
C PHE A 64 -1.61 -7.79 7.37
N ALA A 65 -1.62 -6.75 8.22
CA ALA A 65 -2.75 -5.82 8.30
C ALA A 65 -2.92 -5.03 6.99
N ALA A 66 -1.83 -4.56 6.39
CA ALA A 66 -1.83 -3.86 5.11
C ALA A 66 -2.45 -4.70 3.98
N GLU A 67 -2.18 -6.00 3.98
CA GLU A 67 -2.69 -6.94 2.96
C GLU A 67 -4.16 -7.31 3.16
N ARG A 68 -4.65 -7.40 4.41
CA ARG A 68 -5.99 -7.94 4.71
C ARG A 68 -7.03 -6.94 5.20
N VAL A 69 -6.64 -5.96 6.01
CA VAL A 69 -7.58 -5.05 6.70
C VAL A 69 -8.03 -3.92 5.77
N THR A 70 -7.17 -3.50 4.85
CA THR A 70 -7.47 -2.41 3.91
C THR A 70 -8.55 -2.76 2.87
N TRP A 71 -8.91 -4.04 2.71
CA TRP A 71 -10.05 -4.46 1.86
C TRP A 71 -11.40 -4.49 2.60
N LEU A 72 -11.39 -4.37 3.92
CA LEU A 72 -12.59 -4.44 4.78
C LEU A 72 -13.10 -3.06 5.23
N MET A 73 -12.39 -1.97 4.90
CA MET A 73 -12.75 -0.57 5.16
C MET A 73 -12.99 0.17 3.86
#